data_AF-A0A948MI48-F1
#
_entry.id   AF-A0A948MI48-F1
#
_cell.length_a   1.000
_cell.length_b   1.000
_cell.length_c   1.000
_cell.angle_alpha   90.00
_cell.angle_beta   90.00
_cell.angle_gamma   90.00
#
_symmetry.space_group_name_H-M   'P 1'
#
loop_
_entity.id
_entity.type
_entity.pdbx_description
1 polymer ?
#
loop_
_entity_poly.entity_id
_entity_poly.type
_entity_poly.pdbx_seq_one_letter_code
_entity_poly.pdbx_strand_id
1 'polypeptide(L)'
;MLLEKYVNQSSEGFSFSRKQACEFAKQVATDFNPIHDEDAKRFCVPGDLLFAYLLTRYGVTEQLSCQFAGMVGADVMLHCIEQDNLINICDHQGKVYLSLQRSGACQHDLAVIEPLIRDYVKFSGQNFPHILQPLMQKHQVMINPTRPLVIYESMALSFNRLPTQKVELSLTNSSLIVEGKRGNVLLEFSLTEQGEQIGNGQKRMILSNLMSYDEAQMEQMVAEYDSRKVAVW
;
A
#
# COMPACT_ATOMS: atom_id res chain seq x y z
N MET A 1 -8.28 13.47 -12.79
CA MET A 1 -7.15 12.57 -12.42
C MET A 1 -7.56 11.71 -11.22
N LEU A 2 -7.04 10.48 -11.06
CA LEU A 2 -7.40 9.52 -9.99
C LEU A 2 -7.60 10.17 -8.61
N LEU A 3 -6.69 11.07 -8.23
CA LEU A 3 -6.59 11.58 -6.87
C LEU A 3 -7.32 12.87 -6.58
N GLU A 4 -7.85 13.56 -7.59
CA GLU A 4 -8.46 14.89 -7.42
C GLU A 4 -9.55 14.92 -6.33
N LYS A 5 -10.35 13.85 -6.22
CA LYS A 5 -11.41 13.76 -5.20
C LYS A 5 -10.95 13.25 -3.84
N TYR A 6 -9.71 12.75 -3.74
CA TYR A 6 -9.19 12.09 -2.55
C TYR A 6 -8.15 12.92 -1.79
N VAL A 7 -7.82 14.12 -2.22
CA VAL A 7 -6.81 14.98 -1.57
C VAL A 7 -7.33 16.41 -1.46
N ASN A 8 -7.11 17.02 -0.32
CA ASN A 8 -7.25 18.46 -0.16
C ASN A 8 -5.89 19.10 -0.44
N GLN A 9 -5.85 20.05 -1.37
CA GLN A 9 -4.63 20.80 -1.69
C GLN A 9 -4.82 22.28 -1.39
N SER A 10 -3.77 22.90 -0.89
CA SER A 10 -3.69 24.34 -0.62
C SER A 10 -2.29 24.87 -0.92
N SER A 11 -2.09 26.17 -0.75
CA SER A 11 -0.75 26.77 -0.82
C SER A 11 0.21 26.27 0.26
N GLU A 12 -0.32 25.78 1.38
CA GLU A 12 0.48 25.32 2.53
C GLU A 12 0.90 23.85 2.43
N GLY A 13 0.28 23.08 1.53
CA GLY A 13 0.52 21.65 1.40
C GLY A 13 -0.73 20.88 1.01
N PHE A 14 -0.80 19.63 1.45
CA PHE A 14 -1.92 18.75 1.19
C PHE A 14 -2.33 17.99 2.45
N SER A 15 -3.59 17.55 2.49
CA SER A 15 -4.12 16.73 3.57
C SER A 15 -5.19 15.77 3.05
N PHE A 16 -5.55 14.81 3.89
CA PHE A 16 -6.56 13.80 3.58
C PHE A 16 -7.60 13.77 4.70
N SER A 17 -8.85 14.06 4.36
CA SER A 17 -9.95 13.88 5.32
C SER A 17 -10.25 12.40 5.53
N ARG A 18 -10.96 12.08 6.63
CA ARG A 18 -11.41 10.71 6.92
C ARG A 18 -12.22 10.10 5.77
N LYS A 19 -13.18 10.87 5.26
CA LYS A 19 -14.04 10.46 4.15
C LYS A 19 -13.23 10.14 2.88
N GLN A 20 -12.33 11.03 2.48
CA GLN A 20 -11.49 10.83 1.29
C GLN A 20 -10.63 9.57 1.38
N ALA A 21 -9.95 9.38 2.51
CA ALA A 21 -9.10 8.22 2.72
C ALA A 21 -9.90 6.91 2.82
N CYS A 22 -11.07 6.94 3.47
CA CYS A 22 -11.99 5.80 3.55
C CYS A 22 -12.53 5.41 2.16
N GLU A 23 -12.99 6.38 1.37
CA GLU A 23 -13.47 6.16 0.00
C GLU A 23 -12.34 5.63 -0.89
N PHE A 24 -11.12 6.16 -0.80
CA PHE A 24 -9.98 5.64 -1.55
C PHE A 24 -9.67 4.19 -1.18
N ALA A 25 -9.60 3.87 0.12
CA ALA A 25 -9.34 2.52 0.60
C ALA A 25 -10.34 1.52 0.02
N LYS A 26 -11.64 1.82 0.13
CA LYS A 26 -12.72 0.90 -0.27
C LYS A 26 -12.90 0.83 -1.79
N GLN A 27 -12.92 1.97 -2.47
CA GLN A 27 -13.29 2.05 -3.90
C GLN A 27 -12.11 1.89 -4.86
N VAL A 28 -10.88 2.18 -4.43
CA VAL A 28 -9.68 2.13 -5.28
C VAL A 28 -8.76 1.01 -4.85
N ALA A 29 -8.33 1.01 -3.58
CA ALA A 29 -7.39 0.03 -3.07
C ALA A 29 -8.06 -1.33 -2.77
N THR A 30 -9.40 -1.38 -2.70
CA THR A 30 -10.15 -2.54 -2.22
C THR A 30 -9.68 -3.04 -0.84
N ASP A 31 -9.20 -2.11 -0.02
CA ASP A 31 -8.73 -2.34 1.34
C ASP A 31 -9.87 -2.03 2.31
N PHE A 32 -10.31 -3.08 2.99
CA PHE A 32 -11.36 -3.02 3.98
C PHE A 32 -10.78 -3.22 5.37
N ASN A 33 -9.60 -2.71 5.71
CA ASN A 33 -9.10 -2.71 7.08
C ASN A 33 -9.89 -1.69 7.95
N PRO A 34 -10.37 -2.02 9.16
CA PRO A 34 -11.12 -1.08 10.00
C PRO A 34 -10.41 0.22 10.33
N ILE A 35 -9.07 0.25 10.28
CA ILE A 35 -8.31 1.47 10.57
C ILE A 35 -8.57 2.59 9.55
N HIS A 36 -9.14 2.27 8.38
CA HIS A 36 -9.47 3.23 7.33
C HIS A 36 -10.94 3.69 7.38
N ASP A 37 -11.75 3.17 8.30
CA ASP A 37 -13.14 3.60 8.43
C ASP A 37 -13.25 5.03 8.97
N GLU A 38 -14.21 5.80 8.44
CA GLU A 38 -14.39 7.19 8.84
C GLU A 38 -14.62 7.35 10.36
N ASP A 39 -15.31 6.42 11.00
CA ASP A 39 -15.59 6.40 12.44
C ASP A 39 -14.55 5.63 13.28
N ALA A 40 -13.44 5.18 12.68
CA ALA A 40 -12.41 4.43 13.38
C ALA A 40 -11.80 5.25 14.52
N LYS A 41 -11.78 4.64 15.73
CA LYS A 41 -11.13 5.21 16.93
C LYS A 41 -9.65 5.50 16.70
N ARG A 42 -8.97 4.64 15.96
CA ARG A 42 -7.56 4.77 15.56
C ARG A 42 -7.46 4.84 14.04
N PHE A 43 -8.02 5.91 13.48
CA PHE A 43 -7.98 6.15 12.05
C PHE A 43 -6.57 6.33 11.52
N CYS A 44 -6.31 5.76 10.35
CA CYS A 44 -5.09 5.96 9.59
C CYS A 44 -5.44 6.20 8.12
N VAL A 45 -4.80 7.20 7.51
CA VAL A 45 -4.79 7.36 6.06
C VAL A 45 -4.08 6.16 5.43
N PRO A 46 -4.60 5.56 4.34
CA PRO A 46 -3.93 4.45 3.65
C PRO A 46 -2.55 4.83 3.16
N GLY A 47 -1.55 3.96 3.39
CA GLY A 47 -0.21 4.13 2.82
C GLY A 47 -0.23 4.19 1.29
N ASP A 48 -1.10 3.38 0.67
CA ASP A 48 -1.34 3.39 -0.77
C ASP A 48 -1.82 4.74 -1.31
N LEU A 49 -2.53 5.54 -0.50
CA LEU A 49 -2.98 6.89 -0.91
C LEU A 49 -1.80 7.87 -0.94
N LEU A 50 -0.92 7.81 0.06
CA LEU A 50 0.32 8.59 0.08
C LEU A 50 1.22 8.21 -1.10
N PHE A 51 1.35 6.92 -1.38
CA PHE A 51 2.10 6.40 -2.51
C PHE A 51 1.53 6.87 -3.86
N ALA A 52 0.22 6.69 -4.06
CA ALA A 52 -0.47 7.15 -5.27
C ALA A 52 -0.29 8.66 -5.48
N TYR A 53 -0.35 9.46 -4.40
CA TYR A 53 -0.13 10.90 -4.44
C TYR A 53 1.26 11.25 -4.96
N LEU A 54 2.30 10.59 -4.45
CA LEU A 54 3.65 10.82 -4.94
C LEU A 54 3.81 10.43 -6.40
N LEU A 55 3.32 9.27 -6.83
CA LEU A 55 3.47 8.87 -8.24
C LEU A 55 2.71 9.77 -9.19
N THR A 56 1.53 10.25 -8.78
CA THR A 56 0.75 11.21 -9.59
C THR A 56 1.50 12.53 -9.75
N ARG A 57 2.22 12.98 -8.71
CA ARG A 57 2.96 14.24 -8.70
C ARG A 57 4.35 14.14 -9.35
N TYR A 58 5.02 13.02 -9.15
CA TYR A 58 6.45 12.86 -9.44
C TYR A 58 6.78 11.83 -10.50
N GLY A 59 5.77 11.15 -11.05
CA GLY A 59 5.96 10.10 -12.03
C GLY A 59 6.51 8.81 -11.45
N VAL A 60 6.80 7.87 -12.36
CA VAL A 60 7.44 6.58 -12.06
C VAL A 60 8.82 6.57 -12.70
N THR A 61 9.84 6.14 -11.95
CA THR A 61 11.22 6.01 -12.44
C THR A 61 11.62 4.56 -12.67
N GLU A 62 12.69 4.35 -13.42
CA GLU A 62 13.25 3.01 -13.67
C GLU A 62 13.52 2.25 -12.39
N GLN A 63 14.06 2.92 -11.37
CA GLN A 63 14.17 2.38 -10.02
C GLN A 63 13.39 3.28 -9.08
N LEU A 64 12.46 2.69 -8.32
CA LEU A 64 11.62 3.39 -7.38
C LEU A 64 11.44 2.55 -6.11
N SER A 65 11.62 3.15 -4.94
CA SER A 65 11.28 2.50 -3.68
C SER A 65 10.63 3.47 -2.69
N CYS A 66 9.65 2.99 -1.96
CA CYS A 66 9.01 3.73 -0.88
C CYS A 66 9.22 3.01 0.44
N GLN A 67 9.59 3.77 1.47
CA GLN A 67 9.63 3.34 2.85
C GLN A 67 8.53 4.06 3.63
N PHE A 68 7.67 3.32 4.31
CA PHE A 68 6.68 3.88 5.22
C PHE A 68 7.32 4.03 6.61
N ALA A 69 7.22 5.22 7.18
CA ALA A 69 7.89 5.60 8.43
C ALA A 69 6.91 5.96 9.55
N GLY A 70 5.62 6.11 9.26
CA GLY A 70 4.62 6.42 10.29
C GLY A 70 3.18 6.38 9.80
N MET A 71 2.26 6.33 10.77
CA MET A 71 0.82 6.43 10.50
C MET A 71 0.40 7.90 10.40
N VAL A 72 -0.33 8.23 9.34
CA VAL A 72 -0.89 9.56 9.10
C VAL A 72 -2.34 9.59 9.59
N GLY A 73 -2.67 10.56 10.45
CA GLY A 73 -4.05 10.84 10.87
C GLY A 73 -4.79 11.68 9.83
N ALA A 74 -6.11 11.80 9.98
CA ALA A 74 -6.90 12.69 9.13
C ALA A 74 -6.50 14.15 9.31
N ASP A 75 -6.60 14.91 8.22
CA ASP A 75 -6.44 16.36 8.16
C ASP A 75 -5.08 16.89 8.67
N VAL A 76 -4.10 16.01 8.88
CA VAL A 76 -2.72 16.38 9.11
C VAL A 76 -2.21 17.09 7.86
N MET A 77 -1.74 18.33 8.01
CA MET A 77 -1.13 19.08 6.92
C MET A 77 0.24 18.50 6.60
N LEU A 78 0.40 18.05 5.36
CA LEU A 78 1.60 17.41 4.84
C LEU A 78 2.22 18.22 3.72
N HIS A 79 3.52 18.09 3.55
CA HIS A 79 4.25 18.66 2.43
C HIS A 79 5.34 17.69 1.95
N CYS A 80 5.75 17.87 0.70
CA CYS A 80 6.86 17.12 0.12
C CYS A 80 8.15 17.93 0.27
N ILE A 81 9.20 17.30 0.76
CA ILE A 81 10.57 17.83 0.76
C ILE A 81 11.38 17.02 -0.25
N GLU A 82 11.94 17.69 -1.25
CA GLU A 82 12.73 17.08 -2.31
C GLU A 82 14.22 17.34 -2.08
N GLN A 83 15.03 16.29 -2.11
CA GLN A 83 16.48 16.32 -1.97
C GLN A 83 17.10 15.30 -2.91
N ASP A 84 17.69 15.75 -4.02
CA ASP A 84 18.25 14.89 -5.07
C ASP A 84 17.26 13.81 -5.54
N ASN A 85 17.57 12.56 -5.21
CA ASN A 85 16.82 11.35 -5.56
C ASN A 85 15.81 10.93 -4.48
N LEU A 86 15.66 11.72 -3.41
CA LEU A 86 14.81 11.44 -2.27
C LEU A 86 13.67 12.47 -2.19
N ILE A 87 12.46 11.97 -1.96
CA ILE A 87 11.28 12.78 -1.66
C ILE A 87 10.70 12.28 -0.34
N ASN A 88 10.53 13.17 0.64
CA ASN A 88 9.91 12.84 1.92
C ASN A 88 8.55 13.53 2.03
N ILE A 89 7.53 12.79 2.49
CA ILE A 89 6.29 13.37 3.00
C ILE A 89 6.48 13.65 4.50
N CYS A 90 6.35 14.92 4.88
CA CYS A 90 6.53 15.38 6.26
C CYS A 90 5.34 16.20 6.76
N ASP A 91 5.14 16.27 8.08
CA ASP A 91 4.32 17.31 8.71
C ASP A 91 5.14 18.59 9.01
N HIS A 92 4.47 19.63 9.50
CA HIS A 92 5.10 20.89 9.90
C HIS A 92 6.16 20.77 11.01
N GLN A 93 6.20 19.66 11.76
CA GLN A 93 7.18 19.38 12.81
C GLN A 93 8.41 18.65 12.26
N GLY A 94 8.42 18.36 10.95
CA GLY A 94 9.50 17.62 10.29
C GLY A 94 9.42 16.11 10.48
N LYS A 95 8.30 15.58 11.00
CA LYS A 95 8.12 14.12 11.11
C LYS A 95 7.88 13.54 9.73
N VAL A 96 8.71 12.58 9.34
CA VAL A 96 8.60 11.86 8.06
C VAL A 96 7.58 10.72 8.17
N TYR A 97 6.72 10.60 7.17
CA TYR A 97 5.71 9.54 7.07
C TYR A 97 5.98 8.56 5.93
N LEU A 98 6.53 9.05 4.82
CA LEU A 98 6.88 8.24 3.66
C LEU A 98 8.11 8.84 2.99
N SER A 99 9.08 8.00 2.65
CA SER A 99 10.27 8.36 1.88
C SER A 99 10.26 7.62 0.55
N LEU A 100 10.26 8.36 -0.56
CA LEU A 100 10.37 7.86 -1.93
C LEU A 100 11.79 8.08 -2.43
N GLN A 101 12.51 7.01 -2.72
CA GLN A 101 13.78 7.04 -3.45
C GLN A 101 13.52 6.71 -4.92
N ARG A 102 14.14 7.47 -5.81
CA ARG A 102 13.96 7.34 -7.26
C ARG A 102 15.27 7.53 -8.00
N SER A 103 15.49 6.77 -9.06
CA SER A 103 16.63 6.97 -9.97
C SER A 103 16.37 6.42 -11.36
N GLY A 104 17.10 6.94 -12.34
CA GLY A 104 16.96 6.55 -13.75
C GLY A 104 15.96 7.42 -14.50
N ALA A 105 15.61 7.01 -15.71
CA ALA A 105 14.61 7.70 -16.52
C ALA A 105 13.25 7.77 -15.80
N CYS A 106 12.43 8.78 -16.14
CA CYS A 106 11.14 9.01 -15.50
C CYS A 106 10.00 9.11 -16.54
N GLN A 107 8.86 8.50 -16.22
CA GLN A 107 7.60 8.59 -16.93
C GLN A 107 6.59 9.41 -16.11
N HIS A 108 6.03 10.45 -16.72
CA HIS A 108 5.06 11.35 -16.09
C HIS A 108 3.67 11.31 -16.72
N ASP A 109 3.50 10.62 -17.85
CA ASP A 109 2.20 10.56 -18.53
C ASP A 109 1.18 9.81 -17.66
N LEU A 110 0.22 10.55 -17.10
CA LEU A 110 -0.86 10.02 -16.27
C LEU A 110 -1.76 9.06 -17.03
N ALA A 111 -1.88 9.17 -18.36
CA ALA A 111 -2.62 8.19 -19.15
C ALA A 111 -1.97 6.79 -19.09
N VAL A 112 -0.65 6.75 -18.84
CA VAL A 112 0.14 5.51 -18.71
C VAL A 112 0.27 5.08 -17.26
N ILE A 113 0.59 6.00 -16.35
CA ILE A 113 0.93 5.63 -14.96
C ILE A 113 -0.29 5.49 -14.04
N GLU A 114 -1.40 6.18 -14.31
CA GLU A 114 -2.60 6.06 -13.47
C GLU A 114 -3.17 4.63 -13.44
N PRO A 115 -3.29 3.91 -14.57
CA PRO A 115 -3.66 2.49 -14.57
C PRO A 115 -2.72 1.62 -13.72
N LEU A 116 -1.41 1.83 -13.82
CA LEU A 116 -0.42 1.14 -12.99
C LEU A 116 -0.64 1.41 -11.50
N ILE A 117 -0.85 2.67 -11.10
CA ILE A 117 -1.14 3.04 -9.72
C ILE A 117 -2.39 2.31 -9.23
N ARG A 118 -3.47 2.32 -10.01
CA ARG A 118 -4.75 1.67 -9.66
C ARG A 118 -4.60 0.17 -9.46
N ASP A 119 -3.97 -0.52 -10.40
CA ASP A 119 -3.77 -1.97 -10.31
C ASP A 119 -2.84 -2.33 -9.14
N TYR A 120 -1.83 -1.49 -8.87
CA TYR A 120 -0.92 -1.65 -7.74
C TYR A 120 -1.61 -1.54 -6.38
N VAL A 121 -2.42 -0.50 -6.17
CA VAL A 121 -3.10 -0.28 -4.90
C VAL A 121 -4.24 -1.27 -4.70
N LYS A 122 -4.94 -1.65 -5.79
CA LYS A 122 -5.93 -2.73 -5.75
C LYS A 122 -5.31 -4.06 -5.32
N PHE A 123 -4.11 -4.36 -5.83
CA PHE A 123 -3.36 -5.54 -5.40
C PHE A 123 -3.03 -5.50 -3.88
N SER A 124 -2.77 -4.32 -3.29
CA SER A 124 -2.57 -4.19 -1.83
C SER A 124 -3.77 -4.68 -1.03
N GLY A 125 -5.00 -4.31 -1.41
CA GLY A 125 -6.22 -4.73 -0.72
C GLY A 125 -6.54 -6.22 -0.83
N GLN A 126 -5.92 -6.93 -1.76
CA GLN A 126 -6.11 -8.37 -1.98
C GLN A 126 -5.12 -9.25 -1.20
N ASN A 127 -4.12 -8.66 -0.53
CA ASN A 127 -3.12 -9.41 0.22
C ASN A 127 -3.76 -10.29 1.32
N PHE A 128 -4.79 -9.80 2.01
CA PHE A 128 -5.59 -10.58 2.95
C PHE A 128 -7.02 -10.76 2.42
N PRO A 129 -7.61 -11.98 2.50
CA PRO A 129 -7.02 -13.20 3.05
C PRO A 129 -6.10 -13.94 2.07
N HIS A 130 -6.23 -13.69 0.77
CA HIS A 130 -5.80 -14.62 -0.29
C HIS A 130 -4.30 -14.95 -0.33
N ILE A 131 -3.43 -14.05 0.12
CA ILE A 131 -1.97 -14.28 0.14
C ILE A 131 -1.48 -14.53 1.56
N LEU A 132 -1.87 -13.69 2.51
CA LEU A 132 -1.36 -13.74 3.88
C LEU A 132 -1.89 -14.93 4.67
N GLN A 133 -3.17 -15.33 4.51
CA GLN A 133 -3.72 -16.48 5.24
C GLN A 133 -3.00 -17.79 4.86
N PRO A 134 -2.82 -18.15 3.57
CA PRO A 134 -2.07 -19.36 3.22
C PRO A 134 -0.62 -19.37 3.73
N LEU A 135 0.06 -18.22 3.70
CA LEU A 135 1.40 -18.08 4.26
C LEU A 135 1.42 -18.34 5.77
N MET A 136 0.50 -17.71 6.50
CA MET A 136 0.32 -17.91 7.94
C MET A 136 0.04 -19.38 8.28
N GLN A 137 -0.90 -20.02 7.56
CA GLN A 137 -1.24 -21.43 7.73
C GLN A 137 -0.05 -22.36 7.50
N LYS A 138 0.69 -22.16 6.40
CA LYS A 138 1.91 -22.95 6.08
C LYS A 138 2.93 -22.90 7.22
N HIS A 139 3.05 -21.76 7.90
CA HIS A 139 3.99 -21.55 9.00
C HIS A 139 3.39 -21.83 10.38
N GLN A 140 2.14 -22.31 10.45
CA GLN A 140 1.42 -22.61 11.71
C GLN A 140 1.33 -21.42 12.67
N VAL A 141 1.25 -20.20 12.12
CA VAL A 141 1.08 -18.95 12.86
C VAL A 141 -0.05 -18.13 12.28
N MET A 142 -0.70 -17.28 13.07
CA MET A 142 -1.67 -16.29 12.60
C MET A 142 -1.48 -14.95 13.31
N ILE A 143 -1.94 -13.86 12.68
CA ILE A 143 -2.10 -12.58 13.37
C ILE A 143 -3.18 -12.70 14.45
N ASN A 144 -2.98 -12.02 15.58
CA ASN A 144 -3.93 -12.04 16.68
C ASN A 144 -5.23 -11.29 16.31
N PRO A 145 -6.40 -11.95 16.23
CA PRO A 145 -7.65 -11.29 15.82
C PRO A 145 -8.11 -10.16 16.76
N THR A 146 -7.72 -10.20 18.04
CA THR A 146 -8.09 -9.15 19.01
C THR A 146 -7.28 -7.86 18.83
N ARG A 147 -6.06 -7.98 18.27
CA ARG A 147 -5.12 -6.87 18.04
C ARG A 147 -4.30 -7.12 16.77
N PRO A 148 -4.96 -7.17 15.60
CA PRO A 148 -4.28 -7.48 14.36
C PRO A 148 -3.30 -6.35 14.03
N LEU A 149 -2.07 -6.71 13.70
CA LEU A 149 -1.05 -5.73 13.33
C LEU A 149 -0.26 -6.23 12.12
N VAL A 150 -0.64 -5.69 10.96
CA VAL A 150 0.08 -5.83 9.71
C VAL A 150 0.59 -4.45 9.33
N ILE A 151 1.91 -4.31 9.21
CA ILE A 151 2.56 -3.04 8.89
C ILE A 151 3.14 -3.18 7.49
N TYR A 152 2.74 -2.30 6.58
CA TYR A 152 3.45 -2.12 5.32
C TYR A 152 4.76 -1.40 5.61
N GLU A 153 5.88 -2.09 5.39
CA GLU A 153 7.20 -1.55 5.65
C GLU A 153 7.70 -0.78 4.43
N SER A 154 7.75 -1.45 3.29
CA SER A 154 8.29 -0.85 2.07
C SER A 154 7.70 -1.45 0.81
N MET A 155 7.91 -0.76 -0.30
CA MET A 155 7.66 -1.29 -1.63
C MET A 155 8.71 -0.81 -2.61
N ALA A 156 8.87 -1.53 -3.71
CA ALA A 156 9.74 -1.10 -4.81
C ALA A 156 9.18 -1.53 -6.17
N LEU A 157 9.51 -0.74 -7.19
CA LEU A 157 9.31 -1.02 -8.60
C LEU A 157 10.65 -0.86 -9.31
N SER A 158 10.96 -1.79 -10.21
CA SER A 158 12.14 -1.77 -11.07
C SER A 158 11.71 -2.07 -12.49
N PHE A 159 12.05 -1.19 -13.42
CA PHE A 159 11.75 -1.31 -14.84
C PHE A 159 13.03 -1.49 -15.65
N ASN A 160 13.02 -2.50 -16.51
CA ASN A 160 14.00 -2.64 -17.58
C ASN A 160 13.67 -1.68 -18.74
N ARG A 161 12.38 -1.36 -18.87
CA ARG A 161 11.82 -0.40 -19.82
C ARG A 161 10.62 0.28 -19.15
N LEU A 162 10.58 1.61 -19.17
CA LEU A 162 9.43 2.35 -18.64
C LEU A 162 8.16 2.02 -19.42
N PRO A 163 7.00 2.01 -18.74
CA PRO A 163 5.74 1.75 -19.40
C PRO A 163 5.41 2.87 -20.38
N THR A 164 4.78 2.47 -21.47
CA THR A 164 4.25 3.34 -22.53
C THR A 164 2.73 3.20 -22.67
N GLN A 165 2.16 2.17 -22.03
CA GLN A 165 0.74 1.88 -21.97
C GLN A 165 0.42 1.08 -20.70
N LYS A 166 -0.77 0.49 -20.65
CA LYS A 166 -1.23 -0.29 -19.50
C LYS A 166 -0.27 -1.44 -19.16
N VAL A 167 0.10 -1.52 -17.89
CA VAL A 167 0.89 -2.59 -17.28
C VAL A 167 -0.01 -3.53 -16.49
N GLU A 168 0.23 -4.82 -16.61
CA GLU A 168 -0.41 -5.87 -15.82
C GLU A 168 0.54 -6.32 -14.71
N LEU A 169 0.00 -6.53 -13.51
CA LEU A 169 0.73 -7.02 -12.34
C LEU A 169 0.35 -8.47 -12.09
N SER A 170 1.34 -9.32 -11.82
CA SER A 170 1.11 -10.73 -11.45
C SER A 170 2.04 -11.15 -10.33
N LEU A 171 1.50 -11.72 -9.26
CA LEU A 171 2.30 -12.26 -8.15
C LEU A 171 3.16 -13.41 -8.67
N THR A 172 4.48 -13.30 -8.50
CA THR A 172 5.45 -14.32 -8.92
C THR A 172 5.94 -15.16 -7.76
N ASN A 173 6.07 -14.57 -6.57
CA ASN A 173 6.49 -15.26 -5.37
C ASN A 173 5.94 -14.60 -4.09
N SER A 174 5.76 -15.40 -3.05
CA SER A 174 5.40 -14.91 -1.73
C SER A 174 6.09 -15.74 -0.64
N SER A 175 6.58 -15.08 0.39
CA SER A 175 7.29 -15.74 1.49
C SER A 175 6.99 -15.08 2.83
N LEU A 176 7.09 -15.88 3.89
CA LEU A 176 6.97 -15.47 5.28
C LEU A 176 8.15 -16.05 6.07
N ILE A 177 8.90 -15.19 6.75
CA ILE A 177 9.95 -15.60 7.70
C ILE A 177 9.45 -15.27 9.09
N VAL A 178 9.34 -16.27 9.96
CA VAL A 178 8.82 -16.12 11.33
C VAL A 178 9.96 -16.10 12.34
N GLU A 179 9.98 -15.06 13.16
CA GLU A 179 10.94 -14.82 14.24
C GLU A 179 10.16 -14.52 15.54
N GLY A 180 9.86 -15.58 16.30
CA GLY A 180 9.03 -15.47 17.50
C GLY A 180 7.62 -14.96 17.19
N LYS A 181 7.28 -13.77 17.71
CA LYS A 181 5.96 -13.13 17.48
C LYS A 181 5.94 -12.17 16.28
N ARG A 182 7.03 -12.10 15.52
CA ARG A 182 7.18 -11.26 14.33
C ARG A 182 7.27 -12.14 13.08
N GLY A 183 6.62 -11.72 12.01
CA GLY A 183 6.74 -12.30 10.68
C GLY A 183 7.17 -11.25 9.68
N ASN A 184 8.17 -11.52 8.86
CA ASN A 184 8.56 -10.67 7.74
C ASN A 184 8.03 -11.31 6.46
N VAL A 185 7.13 -10.61 5.78
CA VAL A 185 6.52 -11.05 4.52
C VAL A 185 7.17 -10.31 3.36
N LEU A 186 7.53 -11.05 2.31
CA LEU A 186 7.95 -10.51 1.03
C LEU A 186 7.01 -11.03 -0.06
N LEU A 187 6.39 -10.11 -0.78
CA LEU A 187 5.62 -10.40 -1.99
C LEU A 187 6.36 -9.83 -3.19
N GLU A 188 6.51 -10.63 -4.23
CA GLU A 188 7.18 -10.26 -5.48
C GLU A 188 6.19 -10.41 -6.64
N PHE A 189 6.24 -9.49 -7.59
CA PHE A 189 5.36 -9.49 -8.75
C PHE A 189 6.11 -9.04 -10.01
N SER A 190 5.68 -9.57 -11.16
CA SER A 190 6.11 -9.13 -12.48
C SER A 190 5.25 -7.98 -12.98
N LEU A 191 5.86 -7.09 -13.76
CA LEU A 191 5.20 -6.00 -14.48
C LEU A 191 5.26 -6.32 -15.97
N THR A 192 4.12 -6.52 -16.59
CA THR A 192 4.01 -7.00 -17.98
C THR A 192 3.25 -5.99 -18.84
N GLU A 193 3.77 -5.68 -20.02
CA GLU A 193 3.12 -4.82 -21.02
C GLU A 193 2.99 -5.61 -22.33
N GLN A 194 1.76 -5.78 -22.84
CA GLN A 194 1.48 -6.61 -24.03
C GLN A 194 2.04 -8.05 -23.97
N GLY A 195 2.12 -8.64 -22.78
CA GLY A 195 2.69 -9.98 -22.58
C GLY A 195 4.22 -10.01 -22.45
N GLU A 196 4.92 -8.88 -22.62
CA GLU A 196 6.35 -8.74 -22.38
C GLU A 196 6.62 -8.25 -20.96
N GLN A 197 7.52 -8.91 -20.22
CA GLN A 197 7.91 -8.44 -18.89
C GLN A 197 8.82 -7.21 -19.01
N ILE A 198 8.32 -6.07 -18.57
CA ILE A 198 9.04 -4.78 -18.58
C ILE A 198 9.69 -4.45 -17.24
N GLY A 199 9.38 -5.19 -16.18
CA GLY A 199 9.90 -4.94 -14.85
C GLY A 199 9.42 -5.92 -13.78
N ASN A 200 9.72 -5.56 -12.54
CA ASN A 200 9.35 -6.27 -11.34
C ASN A 200 8.95 -5.28 -10.24
N GLY A 201 8.28 -5.77 -9.22
CA GLY A 201 8.25 -5.07 -7.95
C GLY A 201 8.10 -5.99 -6.78
N GLN A 202 8.18 -5.37 -5.61
CA GLN A 202 8.10 -6.06 -4.32
C GLN A 202 7.32 -5.25 -3.29
N LYS A 203 6.71 -5.95 -2.34
CA LYS A 203 6.13 -5.40 -1.11
C LYS A 203 6.70 -6.13 0.08
N ARG A 204 7.12 -5.38 1.10
CA ARG A 204 7.56 -5.90 2.39
C ARG A 204 6.55 -5.51 3.45
N MET A 205 6.13 -6.50 4.23
CA MET A 205 5.19 -6.30 5.34
C MET A 205 5.73 -6.98 6.59
N ILE A 206 5.39 -6.43 7.74
CA ILE A 206 5.66 -7.00 9.04
C ILE A 206 4.33 -7.43 9.66
N LEU A 207 4.22 -8.71 9.97
CA LEU A 207 3.18 -9.26 10.83
C LEU A 207 3.70 -9.19 12.26
N SER A 208 2.95 -8.58 13.17
CA SER A 208 3.32 -8.49 14.58
C SER A 208 2.24 -9.12 15.45
N ASN A 209 2.63 -9.50 16.68
CA ASN A 209 1.77 -10.23 17.62
C ASN A 209 1.26 -11.55 17.04
N LEU A 210 2.13 -12.28 16.31
CA LEU A 210 1.79 -13.61 15.85
C LEU A 210 1.51 -14.55 17.03
N MET A 211 0.53 -15.42 16.82
CA MET A 211 0.13 -16.51 17.71
C MET A 211 0.04 -17.82 16.93
N SER A 212 -0.09 -18.95 17.63
CA SER A 212 -0.32 -20.24 16.98
C SER A 212 -1.56 -20.19 16.10
N TYR A 213 -1.48 -20.84 14.94
CA TYR A 213 -2.62 -20.92 14.02
C TYR A 213 -3.79 -21.66 14.66
N ASP A 214 -4.96 -21.05 14.57
CA ASP A 214 -6.25 -21.60 14.97
C ASP A 214 -7.20 -21.43 13.78
N GLU A 215 -7.66 -22.54 13.24
CA GLU A 215 -8.45 -22.55 12.01
C GLU A 215 -9.79 -21.84 12.19
N ALA A 216 -10.50 -22.10 13.30
CA ALA A 216 -11.80 -21.48 13.57
C ALA A 216 -11.68 -19.96 13.77
N GLN A 217 -10.66 -19.52 14.51
CA GLN A 217 -10.41 -18.09 14.69
C GLN A 217 -10.00 -17.40 13.38
N MET A 218 -9.20 -18.07 12.54
CA MET A 218 -8.83 -17.54 11.24
C MET A 218 -10.05 -17.43 10.32
N GLU A 219 -10.87 -18.48 10.21
CA GLU A 219 -12.10 -18.48 9.42
C GLU A 219 -13.04 -17.36 9.84
N GLN A 220 -13.23 -17.16 11.16
CA GLN A 220 -14.02 -16.05 11.67
C GLN A 220 -13.44 -14.70 11.25
N MET A 221 -12.12 -14.50 11.38
CA MET A 221 -11.46 -13.26 10.99
C MET A 221 -11.61 -12.98 9.48
N VAL A 222 -11.51 -14.01 8.65
CA VAL A 222 -11.72 -13.90 7.19
C VAL A 222 -13.18 -13.54 6.89
N ALA A 223 -14.14 -14.22 7.51
CA ALA A 223 -15.56 -13.95 7.33
C ALA A 223 -15.94 -12.51 7.75
N GLU A 224 -15.39 -12.04 8.88
CA GLU A 224 -15.56 -10.65 9.32
C GLU A 224 -14.99 -9.64 8.30
N TYR A 225 -13.78 -9.89 7.78
CA TYR A 225 -13.19 -9.06 6.74
C TYR A 225 -14.02 -9.04 5.45
N ASP A 226 -14.46 -10.21 4.97
CA ASP A 226 -15.26 -10.33 3.75
C ASP A 226 -16.66 -9.74 3.89
N SER A 227 -17.29 -9.84 5.07
CA SER A 227 -18.58 -9.18 5.33
C SER A 227 -18.52 -7.67 5.14
N ARG A 228 -17.36 -7.06 5.43
CA ARG A 228 -17.12 -5.62 5.27
C ARG A 228 -16.90 -5.22 3.82
N LYS A 229 -16.54 -6.16 2.95
CA LYS A 229 -16.55 -5.93 1.50
C LYS A 229 -17.96 -5.77 0.96
N VAL A 230 -18.90 -6.59 1.46
CA VAL A 230 -20.30 -6.61 1.00
C VAL A 230 -21.06 -5.39 1.49
N ALA A 231 -20.81 -4.93 2.72
CA ALA A 231 -21.53 -3.80 3.34
C ALA A 231 -21.30 -2.42 2.68
N VAL A 232 -20.43 -2.32 1.67
CA VAL A 232 -20.08 -1.08 0.96
C VAL A 232 -20.74 -1.01 -0.42
N TRP A 233 -21.51 -2.04 -0.82
CA TRP A 233 -22.25 -2.11 -2.08
C TRP A 233 -23.76 -2.15 -1.86
#